data_AF-A0A2S6AZK8-F1
#
_entry.id   AF-A0A2S6AZK8-F1
#
_cell.length_a   1.000
_cell.length_b   1.000
_cell.length_c   1.000
_cell.angle_alpha   90.00
_cell.angle_beta   90.00
_cell.angle_gamma   90.00
#
_symmetry.space_group_name_H-M   'P 1'
#
loop_
_entity.id
_entity.type
_entity.pdbx_description
1 polymer ?
#
loop_
_entity_poly.entity_id
_entity_poly.type
_entity_poly.pdbx_seq_one_letter_code
_entity_poly.pdbx_strand_id
1 'polypeptide(L)'
;TPTIGRSHGIHAEPVTFGLKLAEAYAEFSRCRTRLVAARAEVATCAISGAVGTFANVDPRVEEHVAAKLGLAVEPVSTQVIPRDRHAMFFAT
;
A
#
# COMPACT_ATOMS: atom_id res chain seq x y z
N THR A 1 12.34 31.59 8.51
CA THR A 1 11.28 32.52 8.06
C THR A 1 10.14 32.58 9.07
N PRO A 2 10.05 33.64 9.89
CA PRO A 2 8.95 33.85 10.83
C PRO A 2 7.59 34.02 10.10
N THR A 3 6.49 33.58 10.71
CA THR A 3 5.10 33.77 10.25
C THR A 3 4.15 33.67 11.44
N ILE A 4 2.93 34.23 11.33
CA ILE A 4 1.88 34.01 12.34
C ILE A 4 1.21 32.64 12.16
N GLY A 5 1.10 31.88 13.25
CA GLY A 5 0.27 30.67 13.36
C GLY A 5 -1.20 31.04 13.45
N ARG A 6 -2.09 30.13 13.05
CA ARG A 6 -3.53 30.37 13.08
C ARG A 6 -4.30 29.13 13.52
N SER A 7 -5.27 29.31 14.40
CA SER A 7 -6.33 28.34 14.69
C SER A 7 -7.67 28.95 14.30
N HIS A 8 -8.56 28.17 13.70
CA HIS A 8 -9.83 28.68 13.15
C HIS A 8 -9.68 29.88 12.18
N GLY A 9 -8.52 30.03 11.55
CA GLY A 9 -8.20 31.18 10.69
C GLY A 9 -7.80 32.47 11.43
N ILE A 10 -7.83 32.49 12.77
CA ILE A 10 -7.50 33.66 13.60
C ILE A 10 -6.04 33.59 14.05
N HIS A 11 -5.38 34.75 14.21
CA HIS A 11 -4.00 34.79 14.71
C HIS A 11 -3.90 34.15 16.09
N ALA A 12 -2.94 33.23 16.21
CA ALA A 12 -2.55 32.62 17.48
C ALA A 12 -1.14 33.14 17.83
N GLU A 13 -0.15 32.26 17.84
CA GLU A 13 1.23 32.59 18.21
C GLU A 13 2.19 32.58 17.00
N PRO A 14 3.32 33.29 17.05
CA PRO A 14 4.36 33.21 16.03
C PRO A 14 4.90 31.78 15.88
N VAL A 15 5.10 31.37 14.62
CA VAL A 15 5.75 30.10 14.23
C VAL A 15 6.73 30.37 13.09
N THR A 16 7.30 29.31 12.51
CA THR A 16 8.10 29.44 11.27
C THR A 16 7.34 28.85 10.08
N PHE A 17 7.55 29.43 8.90
CA PHE A 17 7.03 28.83 7.66
C PHE A 17 7.66 27.46 7.38
N GLY A 18 8.91 27.26 7.80
CA GLY A 18 9.58 25.96 7.73
C GLY A 18 8.86 24.90 8.56
N LEU A 19 8.32 25.23 9.74
CA LEU A 19 7.56 24.29 10.56
C LEU A 19 6.29 23.80 9.84
N LYS A 20 5.59 24.69 9.12
CA LYS A 20 4.40 24.32 8.31
C LYS A 20 4.76 23.34 7.19
N LEU A 21 5.90 23.54 6.53
CA LEU A 21 6.38 22.60 5.50
C LEU A 21 6.88 21.29 6.11
N ALA A 22 7.51 21.33 7.29
CA ALA A 22 7.97 20.15 8.00
C ALA A 22 6.82 19.25 8.46
N GLU A 23 5.68 19.84 8.86
CA GLU A 23 4.45 19.11 9.17
C GLU A 23 3.97 18.28 7.97
N ALA A 24 3.82 18.91 6.80
CA ALA A 24 3.46 18.23 5.56
C ALA A 24 4.51 17.16 5.18
N TYR A 25 5.80 17.49 5.27
CA TYR A 25 6.87 16.52 5.01
C TYR A 25 6.76 15.28 5.92
N ALA A 26 6.53 15.47 7.22
CA ALA A 26 6.38 14.37 8.16
C ALA A 26 5.15 13.51 7.83
N GLU A 27 4.04 14.13 7.41
CA GLU A 27 2.86 13.42 6.92
C GLU A 27 3.16 12.59 5.67
N PHE A 28 3.74 13.20 4.62
CA PHE A 28 4.11 12.50 3.40
C PHE A 28 5.15 11.39 3.63
N SER A 29 6.08 11.58 4.58
CA SER A 29 7.02 10.52 4.96
C SER A 29 6.30 9.30 5.54
N ARG A 30 5.27 9.49 6.36
CA ARG A 30 4.43 8.38 6.88
C ARG A 30 3.61 7.75 5.74
N CYS A 31 3.00 8.56 4.89
CA CYS A 31 2.23 8.07 3.74
C CYS A 31 3.09 7.28 2.75
N ARG A 32 4.34 7.68 2.50
CA ARG A 32 5.29 6.92 1.69
C ARG A 32 5.53 5.53 2.26
N THR A 33 5.76 5.41 3.57
CA THR A 33 5.94 4.10 4.22
C THR A 33 4.71 3.22 4.05
N ARG A 34 3.51 3.79 4.25
CA ARG A 34 2.25 3.06 4.05
C ARG A 34 2.10 2.60 2.59
N LEU A 35 2.36 3.48 1.62
CA LEU A 35 2.24 3.16 0.19
C LEU A 35 3.22 2.07 -0.24
N VAL A 36 4.45 2.08 0.29
CA VAL A 36 5.42 1.00 0.04
C VAL A 36 4.89 -0.35 0.53
N ALA A 37 4.28 -0.38 1.72
CA ALA A 37 3.68 -1.59 2.27
C ALA A 37 2.44 -2.04 1.46
N ALA A 38 1.53 -1.12 1.14
CA ALA A 38 0.34 -1.39 0.33
C ALA A 38 0.69 -1.92 -1.07
N ARG A 39 1.74 -1.38 -1.68
CA ARG A 39 2.27 -1.89 -2.96
C ARG A 39 2.76 -3.33 -2.83
N ALA A 40 3.42 -3.69 -1.73
CA ALA A 40 3.87 -5.06 -1.50
C ALA A 40 2.68 -6.02 -1.32
N GLU A 41 1.65 -5.59 -0.58
CA GLU A 41 0.45 -6.39 -0.30
C GLU A 41 -0.36 -6.71 -1.55
N VAL A 42 -0.52 -5.74 -2.46
CA VAL A 42 -1.27 -5.92 -3.71
C VAL A 42 -0.45 -6.59 -4.82
N ALA A 43 0.88 -6.66 -4.69
CA ALA A 43 1.78 -7.31 -5.65
C ALA A 43 1.76 -8.85 -5.50
N THR A 44 0.57 -9.43 -5.62
CA THR A 44 0.31 -10.85 -5.39
C THR A 44 -0.31 -11.50 -6.63
N CYS A 45 0.08 -12.73 -6.92
CA CYS A 45 -0.38 -13.55 -8.03
C CYS A 45 -1.16 -14.76 -7.50
N ALA A 46 -2.19 -15.17 -8.25
CA ALA A 46 -2.91 -16.42 -8.01
C ALA A 46 -3.18 -17.14 -9.35
N ILE A 47 -2.65 -18.35 -9.51
CA ILE A 47 -2.86 -19.28 -10.63
C ILE A 47 -3.11 -20.68 -10.05
N SER A 48 -4.17 -20.78 -9.25
CA SER A 48 -4.50 -21.95 -8.43
C SER A 48 -5.71 -22.74 -8.95
N GLY A 49 -6.21 -22.38 -10.14
CA GLY A 49 -7.35 -23.03 -10.79
C GLY A 49 -8.70 -22.50 -10.32
N ALA A 50 -9.78 -23.22 -10.64
CA ALA A 50 -11.14 -22.72 -10.53
C ALA A 50 -11.57 -22.30 -9.11
N VAL A 51 -11.06 -22.99 -8.08
CA VAL A 51 -11.45 -22.79 -6.68
C VAL A 51 -10.26 -22.82 -5.71
N GLY A 52 -9.04 -22.59 -6.20
CA GLY A 52 -7.86 -22.50 -5.32
C GLY A 52 -7.17 -23.82 -4.95
N THR A 53 -7.54 -24.93 -5.59
CA THR A 53 -7.13 -26.28 -5.15
C THR A 53 -5.99 -26.89 -5.98
N PHE A 54 -5.52 -26.20 -7.03
CA PHE A 54 -4.49 -26.71 -7.95
C PHE A 54 -4.88 -28.02 -8.66
N ALA A 55 -6.17 -28.40 -8.67
CA ALA A 55 -6.64 -29.69 -9.23
C ALA A 55 -6.30 -29.88 -10.71
N ASN A 56 -6.23 -28.79 -11.48
CA ASN A 56 -5.98 -28.80 -12.92
C ASN A 56 -4.75 -27.99 -13.34
N VAL A 57 -3.96 -27.49 -12.39
CA VAL A 57 -2.75 -26.69 -12.65
C VAL A 57 -1.73 -26.98 -11.56
N ASP A 58 -0.53 -27.37 -11.97
CA ASP A 58 0.58 -27.62 -11.04
C ASP A 58 1.03 -26.30 -10.39
N PRO A 59 1.21 -26.24 -9.05
CA PRO A 59 1.67 -25.03 -8.35
C PRO A 59 2.95 -24.40 -8.93
N ARG A 60 3.83 -25.20 -9.56
CA ARG A 60 5.05 -24.70 -10.20
C ARG A 60 4.77 -23.71 -11.34
N VAL A 61 3.58 -23.76 -11.95
CA VAL A 61 3.15 -22.78 -12.96
C VAL A 61 2.97 -21.40 -12.31
N GLU A 62 2.32 -21.35 -11.16
CA GLU A 62 2.12 -20.12 -10.40
C GLU A 62 3.47 -19.53 -9.96
N GLU A 63 4.33 -20.36 -9.34
CA GLU A 63 5.68 -19.95 -8.92
C GLU A 63 6.50 -19.39 -10.09
N HIS A 64 6.46 -20.06 -11.25
CA HIS A 64 7.16 -19.64 -12.45
C HIS A 64 6.69 -18.27 -12.96
N VAL A 65 5.37 -18.07 -13.01
CA VAL A 65 4.79 -16.81 -13.49
C VAL A 65 5.02 -15.69 -12.48
N ALA A 66 4.80 -15.94 -11.20
CA ALA A 66 5.03 -14.98 -10.12
C ALA A 66 6.49 -14.49 -10.13
N ALA A 67 7.46 -15.41 -10.22
CA ALA A 67 8.88 -15.06 -10.32
C ALA A 67 9.19 -14.21 -11.56
N LYS A 68 8.64 -14.56 -12.73
CA LYS A 68 8.85 -13.78 -13.97
C LYS A 68 8.24 -12.38 -13.92
N LEU A 69 7.15 -12.19 -13.18
CA LEU A 69 6.46 -10.92 -13.04
C LEU A 69 6.90 -10.11 -11.81
N GLY A 70 7.75 -10.68 -10.94
CA GLY A 70 8.16 -10.05 -9.68
C GLY A 70 7.01 -9.91 -8.69
N LEU A 71 6.09 -10.87 -8.67
CA LEU A 71 4.94 -10.93 -7.77
C LEU A 71 5.16 -12.00 -6.69
N ALA A 72 4.53 -11.82 -5.53
CA ALA A 72 4.41 -12.87 -4.53
C ALA A 72 3.32 -13.88 -4.92
N VAL A 73 3.45 -15.13 -4.49
CA VAL A 73 2.39 -16.13 -4.60
C VAL A 73 1.40 -15.97 -3.45
N GLU A 74 0.10 -16.01 -3.72
CA GLU A 74 -0.92 -16.04 -2.66
C GLU A 74 -0.84 -17.37 -1.90
N PRO A 75 -0.59 -17.38 -0.57
CA PRO A 75 -0.45 -18.63 0.19
C PRO A 75 -1.68 -19.55 0.10
N VAL A 76 -2.87 -18.95 0.09
CA VAL A 76 -4.15 -19.64 -0.14
C VAL A 76 -5.08 -18.70 -0.89
N SER A 77 -5.44 -19.07 -2.11
CA SER A 77 -6.41 -18.34 -2.92
C SER A 77 -7.71 -19.13 -3.08
N THR A 78 -8.76 -18.44 -3.52
CA THR A 78 -9.99 -19.08 -4.01
C THR A 78 -9.98 -19.01 -5.55
N GLN A 79 -11.13 -18.87 -6.21
CA GLN A 79 -11.15 -18.42 -7.61
C GLN A 79 -10.47 -17.06 -7.79
N VAL A 80 -10.36 -16.29 -6.70
CA VAL A 80 -9.85 -14.92 -6.74
C VAL A 80 -8.84 -14.65 -5.60
N ILE A 81 -7.97 -13.67 -5.82
CA ILE A 81 -7.11 -13.09 -4.79
C ILE A 81 -7.98 -12.45 -3.68
N PRO A 82 -7.70 -12.63 -2.38
CA PRO A 82 -8.44 -11.96 -1.31
C PRO A 82 -8.51 -10.42 -1.48
N ARG A 83 -9.70 -9.85 -1.25
CA ARG A 83 -9.98 -8.43 -1.55
C ARG A 83 -9.52 -7.47 -0.47
N ASP A 84 -9.17 -7.96 0.72
CA ASP A 84 -8.53 -7.17 1.79
C ASP A 84 -7.21 -6.54 1.33
N ARG A 85 -6.42 -7.23 0.50
CA ARG A 85 -5.22 -6.68 -0.16
C ARG A 85 -5.52 -5.42 -0.98
N HIS A 86 -6.64 -5.47 -1.71
CA HIS A 86 -7.09 -4.35 -2.54
C HIS A 86 -7.63 -3.22 -1.65
N ALA A 87 -8.41 -3.56 -0.63
CA ALA A 87 -8.93 -2.60 0.34
C ALA A 87 -7.80 -1.84 1.06
N MET A 88 -6.73 -2.54 1.47
CA MET A 88 -5.55 -1.91 2.05
C MET A 88 -4.89 -0.94 1.08
N PHE A 89 -4.76 -1.31 -0.20
CA PHE A 89 -4.20 -0.42 -1.22
C PHE A 89 -5.04 0.84 -1.42
N PHE A 90 -6.37 0.73 -1.46
CA PHE A 90 -7.26 1.88 -1.64
C PHE A 90 -7.44 2.74 -0.39
N ALA A 91 -7.21 2.18 0.81
CA ALA A 91 -7.34 2.89 2.07
C ALA A 91 -6.03 3.55 2.56
N THR A 92 -4.92 3.31 1.86
CA THR A 92 -3.58 3.81 2.19
C THR A 92 -3.32 5.19 1.60
#